data_AF-A0A9P3AV15-F1
#
_entry.id   AF-A0A9P3AV15-F1
#
_cell.length_a   1.000
_cell.length_b   1.000
_cell.length_c   1.000
_cell.angle_alpha   90.00
_cell.angle_beta   90.00
_cell.angle_gamma   90.00
#
_symmetry.space_group_name_H-M   'P 1'
#
loop_
_entity.id
_entity.type
_entity.pdbx_description
1 polymer ?
#
loop_
_entity_poly.entity_id
_entity_poly.type
_entity_poly.pdbx_seq_one_letter_code
_entity_poly.pdbx_strand_id
1 'polypeptide(L)'
;MDSMKTFERTLRQYIGIKGIGKILARIQDFTGDENYISRKNAKNVIGALFNIYEDLPGILSPISESINKMLDSYPKDSAQFIMNQLLSRETDKEKNFNLLKELIPQTKGLSMQFDKTRTQTPNSFQIPPDKIIFLQKICVEKINSADKKYLINHKDLRFLLYKWKEWGGSKQLTEFINQVLESNKNTIVLVSRFISVSEEIEPRNGEIERIKKLQYLYKELSDFVNLEDIKTKLDEIKKFYPKLYEEHRNTIDLFLKGYEKSFV
;
A
#
# COMPACT_ATOMS: atom_id res chain seq x y z
N MET A 1 -8.49 14.58 25.05
CA MET A 1 -7.75 14.44 23.77
C MET A 1 -7.87 12.99 23.34
N ASP A 2 -8.21 12.70 22.08
CA ASP A 2 -8.39 11.33 21.59
C ASP A 2 -7.06 10.54 21.69
N SER A 3 -7.08 9.43 22.43
CA SER A 3 -5.89 8.62 22.74
C SER A 3 -5.26 8.06 21.47
N MET A 4 -6.08 7.66 20.48
CA MET A 4 -5.61 7.20 19.17
C MET A 4 -4.87 8.31 18.42
N LYS A 5 -5.44 9.51 18.32
CA LYS A 5 -4.81 10.66 17.63
C LYS A 5 -3.51 11.08 18.30
N THR A 6 -3.45 11.02 19.63
CA THR A 6 -2.24 11.37 20.39
C THR A 6 -1.12 10.38 20.09
N PHE A 7 -1.44 9.08 20.11
CA PHE A 7 -0.48 8.02 19.79
C PHE A 7 -0.03 8.05 18.32
N GLU A 8 -0.97 8.26 17.38
CA GLU A 8 -0.67 8.46 15.95
C GLU A 8 0.35 9.59 15.75
N ARG A 9 0.11 10.75 16.38
CA ARG A 9 1.03 11.90 16.28
C ARG A 9 2.42 11.56 16.77
N THR A 10 2.54 10.84 17.88
CA THR A 10 3.83 10.37 18.41
C THR A 10 4.53 9.46 17.41
N LEU A 11 3.84 8.46 16.85
CA LEU A 11 4.43 7.56 15.85
C LEU A 11 4.91 8.32 14.61
N ARG A 12 4.15 9.31 14.14
CA ARG A 12 4.54 10.16 13.00
C ARG A 12 5.81 10.96 13.26
N GLN A 13 6.06 11.41 14.50
CA GLN A 13 7.33 12.06 14.85
C GLN A 13 8.52 11.11 14.65
N TYR A 14 8.37 9.85 15.05
CA TYR A 14 9.41 8.83 14.87
C TYR A 14 9.59 8.39 13.42
N ILE A 15 8.57 8.51 12.57
CA ILE A 15 8.74 8.39 11.11
C ILE A 15 9.65 9.51 10.60
N GLY A 16 9.38 10.76 10.99
CA GLY A 16 10.15 11.94 10.55
C GLY A 16 11.64 11.89 10.92
N ILE A 17 11.98 11.37 12.10
CA ILE A 17 13.37 11.22 12.56
C ILE A 17 14.00 9.86 12.19
N LYS A 18 13.35 9.07 11.32
CA LYS A 18 13.81 7.72 10.90
C LYS A 18 14.01 6.73 12.06
N GLY A 19 13.32 6.93 13.18
CA GLY A 19 13.37 6.08 14.38
C GLY A 19 12.25 5.05 14.49
N ILE A 20 11.27 5.07 13.57
CA ILE A 20 10.02 4.30 13.70
C ILE A 20 10.22 2.78 13.82
N GLY A 21 11.22 2.19 13.14
CA GLY A 21 11.50 0.75 13.22
C GLY A 21 11.77 0.30 14.66
N LYS A 22 12.66 1.01 15.36
CA LYS A 22 12.99 0.75 16.77
C LYS A 22 11.79 0.90 17.70
N ILE A 23 10.92 1.88 17.43
CA ILE A 23 9.71 2.10 18.23
C ILE A 23 8.70 0.97 18.03
N LEU A 24 8.47 0.54 16.79
CA LEU A 24 7.58 -0.60 16.51
C LEU A 24 8.12 -1.88 17.15
N ALA A 25 9.42 -2.16 17.02
CA ALA A 25 10.06 -3.28 17.70
C ALA A 25 9.84 -3.23 19.22
N ARG A 26 10.00 -2.05 19.84
CA ARG A 26 9.76 -1.90 21.28
C ARG A 26 8.30 -2.06 21.68
N ILE A 27 7.36 -1.59 20.87
CA ILE A 27 5.92 -1.82 21.12
C ILE A 27 5.61 -3.32 21.11
N GLN A 28 6.22 -4.06 20.19
CA GLN A 28 6.06 -5.49 20.04
C GLN A 28 6.41 -6.28 21.31
N ASP A 29 7.42 -5.86 22.08
CA ASP A 29 7.78 -6.50 23.36
C ASP A 29 6.61 -6.54 24.36
N PHE A 30 5.65 -5.62 24.22
CA PHE A 30 4.53 -5.46 25.13
C PHE A 30 3.19 -5.95 24.56
N THR A 31 3.15 -6.45 23.32
CA THR A 31 1.93 -6.97 22.68
C THR A 31 1.52 -8.35 23.19
N GLY A 32 2.29 -9.00 24.07
CA GLY A 32 1.90 -10.26 24.70
C GLY A 32 0.98 -10.14 25.91
N ASP A 33 1.06 -9.02 26.65
CA ASP A 33 0.46 -8.89 27.98
C ASP A 33 -0.50 -7.69 28.08
N GLU A 34 -1.72 -7.94 28.56
CA GLU A 34 -2.79 -6.95 28.72
C GLU A 34 -2.50 -5.93 29.83
N ASN A 35 -1.58 -6.22 30.75
CA ASN A 35 -1.13 -5.28 31.78
C ASN A 35 -0.35 -4.09 31.19
N TYR A 36 0.37 -4.31 30.09
CA TYR A 36 1.09 -3.23 29.39
C TYR A 36 0.21 -2.54 28.34
N ILE A 37 -0.52 -3.32 27.54
CA ILE A 37 -1.43 -2.80 26.53
C ILE A 37 -2.82 -3.36 26.81
N SER A 38 -3.66 -2.62 27.54
CA SER A 38 -5.04 -3.02 27.78
C SER A 38 -5.83 -3.18 26.48
N ARG A 39 -6.95 -3.91 26.50
CA ARG A 39 -7.83 -4.06 25.31
C ARG A 39 -8.30 -2.72 24.73
N LYS A 40 -8.64 -1.76 25.59
CA LYS A 40 -9.02 -0.40 25.18
C LYS A 40 -7.86 0.29 24.46
N ASN A 41 -6.64 0.11 24.94
CA ASN A 41 -5.45 0.68 24.31
C ASN A 41 -5.07 -0.08 23.02
N ALA A 42 -5.29 -1.39 22.95
CA ALA A 42 -5.06 -2.18 21.74
C ALA A 42 -5.89 -1.65 20.55
N LYS A 43 -7.17 -1.30 20.79
CA LYS A 43 -8.01 -0.63 19.78
C LYS A 43 -7.37 0.67 19.26
N ASN A 44 -6.85 1.51 20.16
CA ASN A 44 -6.18 2.76 19.79
C ASN A 44 -4.87 2.52 19.04
N VAL A 45 -4.08 1.51 19.44
CA VAL A 45 -2.84 1.12 18.76
C VAL A 45 -3.16 0.66 17.34
N ILE A 46 -4.11 -0.26 17.16
CA ILE A 46 -4.52 -0.77 15.84
C ILE A 46 -5.01 0.38 14.95
N GLY A 47 -5.88 1.26 15.47
CA GLY A 47 -6.36 2.42 14.73
C GLY A 47 -5.25 3.39 14.31
N ALA A 48 -4.28 3.65 15.19
CA ALA A 48 -3.13 4.47 14.87
C ALA A 48 -2.23 3.81 13.82
N LEU A 49 -2.00 2.49 13.90
CA LEU A 49 -1.23 1.74 12.91
C LEU A 49 -1.90 1.78 11.53
N PHE A 50 -3.23 1.63 11.46
CA PHE A 50 -3.97 1.83 10.21
C PHE A 50 -3.72 3.22 9.61
N ASN A 51 -3.70 4.27 10.44
CA ASN A 51 -3.52 5.64 9.96
C ASN A 51 -2.10 5.95 9.46
N ILE A 52 -1.07 5.31 10.02
CA ILE A 52 0.33 5.61 9.67
C ILE A 52 0.93 4.62 8.68
N TYR A 53 0.28 3.50 8.39
CA TYR A 53 0.86 2.43 7.57
C TYR A 53 1.34 2.94 6.20
N GLU A 54 0.58 3.87 5.64
CA GLU A 54 0.88 4.54 4.39
C GLU A 54 1.98 5.59 4.50
N ASP A 55 2.56 5.80 5.67
CA ASP A 55 3.71 6.66 5.87
C ASP A 55 4.94 5.85 6.33
N LEU A 56 4.75 4.58 6.67
CA LEU A 56 5.84 3.69 7.03
C LEU A 56 6.76 3.45 5.83
N PRO A 57 8.09 3.50 6.02
CA PRO A 57 9.05 3.19 4.98
C PRO A 57 9.11 1.68 4.73
N GLY A 58 9.61 1.31 3.54
CA GLY A 58 9.75 -0.08 3.09
C GLY A 58 8.66 -0.54 2.11
N ILE A 59 9.01 -1.54 1.32
CA ILE A 59 8.08 -2.35 0.51
C ILE A 59 7.78 -3.60 1.35
N LEU A 60 6.57 -4.16 1.23
CA LEU A 60 6.26 -5.47 1.82
C LEU A 60 7.28 -6.50 1.34
N SER A 61 7.94 -7.19 2.28
CA SER A 61 8.95 -8.17 1.92
C SER A 61 8.33 -9.34 1.13
N PRO A 62 8.97 -9.84 0.05
CA PRO A 62 8.69 -11.18 -0.45
C PRO A 62 8.94 -12.16 0.70
N ILE A 63 7.91 -12.91 1.09
CA ILE A 63 7.90 -13.78 2.27
C ILE A 63 8.98 -14.88 2.10
N SER A 64 10.22 -14.64 2.52
CA SER A 64 11.25 -15.70 2.63
C SER A 64 12.43 -15.41 3.57
N GLU A 65 12.54 -14.24 4.22
CA GLU A 65 13.62 -13.98 5.18
C GLU A 65 13.17 -14.14 6.65
N SER A 66 14.10 -14.58 7.49
CA SER A 66 13.84 -14.97 8.88
C SER A 66 13.28 -13.82 9.74
N ILE A 67 12.32 -14.16 10.61
CA ILE A 67 11.53 -13.25 11.46
C ILE A 67 12.41 -12.24 12.24
N ASN A 68 13.62 -12.63 12.64
CA ASN A 68 14.50 -11.79 13.44
C ASN A 68 15.26 -10.70 12.63
N LYS A 69 15.41 -10.84 11.30
CA LYS A 69 15.97 -9.77 10.43
C LYS A 69 14.90 -8.80 9.93
N MET A 70 13.63 -9.16 10.06
CA MET A 70 12.47 -8.38 9.61
C MET A 70 12.23 -7.11 10.43
N LEU A 71 12.56 -7.15 11.73
CA LEU A 71 12.08 -6.20 12.73
C LEU A 71 12.74 -4.81 12.68
N ASP A 72 14.03 -4.75 12.34
CA ASP A 72 14.74 -3.47 12.16
C ASP A 72 14.65 -2.94 10.72
N SER A 73 14.32 -3.82 9.76
CA SER A 73 14.47 -3.55 8.33
C SER A 73 13.16 -3.18 7.62
N TYR A 74 12.00 -3.63 8.14
CA TYR A 74 10.70 -3.48 7.47
C TYR A 74 9.57 -2.99 8.41
N PRO A 75 9.42 -1.67 8.61
CA PRO A 75 8.39 -1.10 9.48
C PRO A 75 6.94 -1.47 9.12
N LYS A 76 6.61 -1.62 7.84
CA LYS A 76 5.27 -2.08 7.41
C LYS A 76 4.95 -3.49 7.95
N ASP A 77 5.89 -4.42 7.84
CA ASP A 77 5.73 -5.79 8.34
C ASP A 77 5.60 -5.81 9.87
N SER A 78 6.41 -4.99 10.56
CA SER A 78 6.34 -4.84 12.02
C SER A 78 4.98 -4.32 12.49
N ALA A 79 4.42 -3.31 11.80
CA ALA A 79 3.09 -2.80 12.10
C ALA A 79 2.00 -3.88 11.91
N GLN A 80 2.11 -4.69 10.86
CA GLN A 80 1.20 -5.82 10.65
C GLN A 80 1.34 -6.88 11.74
N PHE A 81 2.56 -7.19 12.15
CA PHE A 81 2.82 -8.17 13.21
C PHE A 81 2.27 -7.73 14.57
N ILE A 82 2.49 -6.47 14.96
CA ILE A 82 1.92 -5.90 16.20
C ILE A 82 0.40 -6.02 16.20
N MET A 83 -0.26 -5.65 15.10
CA MET A 83 -1.70 -5.79 14.96
C MET A 83 -2.15 -7.25 15.07
N ASN A 84 -1.43 -8.18 14.42
CA ASN A 84 -1.72 -9.61 14.53
C ASN A 84 -1.62 -10.08 15.98
N GLN A 85 -0.56 -9.73 16.71
CA GLN A 85 -0.40 -10.14 18.10
C GLN A 85 -1.50 -9.58 19.00
N LEU A 86 -1.85 -8.31 18.84
CA LEU A 86 -2.91 -7.67 19.63
C LEU A 86 -4.28 -8.32 19.39
N LEU A 87 -4.60 -8.67 18.14
CA LEU A 87 -5.85 -9.36 17.79
C LEU A 87 -5.85 -10.82 18.27
N SER A 88 -4.70 -11.51 18.24
CA SER A 88 -4.58 -12.90 18.70
C SER A 88 -4.86 -13.10 20.20
N ARG A 89 -4.84 -12.02 21.00
CA ARG A 89 -5.21 -12.08 22.43
C ARG A 89 -6.69 -12.36 22.64
N GLU A 90 -7.52 -11.98 21.67
CA GLU A 90 -8.95 -12.21 21.73
C GLU A 90 -9.28 -13.59 21.16
N THR A 91 -9.75 -14.48 22.03
CA THR A 91 -10.16 -15.83 21.66
C THR A 91 -11.49 -15.83 20.90
N ASP A 92 -12.35 -14.85 21.18
CA ASP A 92 -13.62 -14.68 20.49
C ASP A 92 -13.44 -13.90 19.17
N LYS A 93 -13.36 -14.65 18.07
CA LYS A 93 -13.16 -14.10 16.72
C LYS A 93 -14.24 -13.08 16.32
N GLU A 94 -15.47 -13.20 16.82
CA GLU A 94 -16.54 -12.23 16.53
C GLU A 94 -16.25 -10.86 17.15
N LYS A 95 -15.61 -10.80 18.32
CA LYS A 95 -15.16 -9.53 18.91
C LYS A 95 -14.10 -8.85 18.06
N ASN A 96 -13.14 -9.61 17.52
CA ASN A 96 -12.16 -9.08 16.58
C ASN A 96 -12.82 -8.56 15.30
N PHE A 97 -13.79 -9.29 14.75
CA PHE A 97 -14.56 -8.82 13.60
C PHE A 97 -15.28 -7.50 13.90
N ASN A 98 -15.98 -7.41 15.03
CA ASN A 98 -16.70 -6.20 15.43
C ASN A 98 -15.75 -5.01 15.66
N LEU A 99 -14.58 -5.23 16.27
CA LEU A 99 -13.55 -4.21 16.44
C LEU A 99 -13.05 -3.69 15.09
N LEU A 100 -12.76 -4.56 14.14
CA LEU A 100 -12.27 -4.16 12.82
C LEU A 100 -13.37 -3.48 12.00
N LYS A 101 -14.60 -4.01 12.04
CA LYS A 101 -15.79 -3.41 11.41
C LYS A 101 -16.01 -1.98 11.88
N GLU A 102 -15.77 -1.71 13.17
CA GLU A 102 -15.89 -0.37 13.75
C GLU A 102 -14.71 0.55 13.39
N LEU A 103 -13.47 0.04 13.44
CA LEU A 103 -12.25 0.85 13.26
C LEU A 103 -11.96 1.21 11.80
N ILE A 104 -12.21 0.29 10.86
CA ILE A 104 -11.84 0.47 9.45
C ILE A 104 -12.44 1.75 8.85
N PRO A 105 -13.74 2.06 9.02
CA PRO A 105 -14.34 3.30 8.51
C PRO A 105 -13.79 4.58 9.16
N GLN A 106 -13.36 4.50 10.43
CA GLN A 106 -12.95 5.67 11.22
C GLN A 106 -11.49 6.10 10.99
N THR A 107 -10.70 5.24 10.37
CA THR A 107 -9.27 5.44 10.12
C THR A 107 -9.05 6.08 8.75
N LYS A 108 -7.90 6.71 8.54
CA LYS A 108 -7.55 7.39 7.27
C LYS A 108 -6.90 6.46 6.26
N GLY A 109 -6.09 5.50 6.74
CA GLY A 109 -5.33 4.63 5.84
C GLY A 109 -6.23 3.69 5.04
N LEU A 110 -5.88 3.47 3.78
CA LEU A 110 -6.57 2.56 2.86
C LEU A 110 -5.88 1.19 2.83
N SER A 111 -4.54 1.15 2.72
CA SER A 111 -3.79 0.01 2.19
C SER A 111 -3.65 -1.17 3.16
N MET A 112 -3.35 -0.91 4.44
CA MET A 112 -3.11 -1.96 5.44
C MET A 112 -4.30 -2.89 5.66
N GLN A 113 -5.50 -2.35 5.46
CA GLN A 113 -6.77 -3.03 5.71
C GLN A 113 -6.98 -4.17 4.71
N PHE A 114 -6.40 -4.04 3.52
CA PHE A 114 -6.43 -5.05 2.46
C PHE A 114 -5.41 -6.17 2.64
N ASP A 115 -4.24 -5.88 3.20
CA ASP A 115 -3.25 -6.93 3.50
C ASP A 115 -3.73 -7.87 4.60
N LYS A 116 -4.49 -7.34 5.57
CA LYS A 116 -5.00 -8.09 6.72
C LYS A 116 -6.06 -9.13 6.36
N THR A 117 -6.80 -8.93 5.28
CA THR A 117 -7.82 -9.87 4.81
C THR A 117 -7.27 -10.88 3.78
N ARG A 118 -6.01 -10.72 3.33
CA ARG A 118 -5.34 -11.63 2.37
C ARG A 118 -4.57 -12.78 3.04
N THR A 119 -3.99 -12.58 4.22
CA THR A 119 -2.96 -13.48 4.79
C THR A 119 -3.46 -14.48 5.82
N GLN A 120 -4.78 -14.68 5.94
CA GLN A 120 -5.30 -15.61 6.94
C GLN A 120 -5.40 -17.03 6.36
N THR A 121 -4.51 -17.91 6.81
CA THR A 121 -4.63 -19.35 6.59
C THR A 121 -5.73 -19.93 7.48
N PRO A 122 -6.35 -21.08 7.11
CA PRO A 122 -7.43 -21.72 7.88
C PRO A 122 -7.21 -21.80 9.40
N ASN A 123 -5.96 -21.97 9.83
CA ASN A 123 -5.59 -22.12 11.23
C ASN A 123 -5.09 -20.82 11.90
N SER A 124 -4.98 -19.70 11.17
CA SER A 124 -4.54 -18.40 11.69
C SER A 124 -5.63 -17.32 11.63
N PHE A 125 -6.86 -17.69 11.26
CA PHE A 125 -7.97 -16.75 11.20
C PHE A 125 -8.23 -16.09 12.56
N GLN A 126 -8.03 -14.77 12.63
CA GLN A 126 -8.30 -13.95 13.82
C GLN A 126 -9.73 -13.40 13.84
N ILE A 127 -10.45 -13.56 12.72
CA ILE A 127 -11.87 -13.26 12.54
C ILE A 127 -12.56 -14.49 11.94
N PRO A 128 -13.90 -14.63 12.03
CA PRO A 128 -14.58 -15.76 11.42
C PRO A 128 -14.41 -15.72 9.89
N PRO A 129 -14.13 -16.86 9.22
CA PRO A 129 -13.85 -16.88 7.79
C PRO A 129 -14.99 -16.33 6.92
N ASP A 130 -16.24 -16.62 7.30
CA ASP A 130 -17.46 -16.14 6.63
C ASP A 130 -17.64 -14.61 6.76
N LYS A 131 -16.96 -13.97 7.73
CA LYS A 131 -17.05 -12.52 7.95
C LYS A 131 -16.05 -11.70 7.14
N ILE A 132 -15.05 -12.35 6.53
CA ILE A 132 -13.99 -11.67 5.75
C ILE A 132 -14.60 -10.82 4.63
N ILE A 133 -15.59 -11.36 3.93
CA ILE A 133 -16.26 -10.66 2.81
C ILE A 133 -16.95 -9.36 3.26
N PHE A 134 -17.40 -9.28 4.51
CA PHE A 134 -17.99 -8.06 5.05
C PHE A 134 -16.92 -6.98 5.28
N LEU A 135 -15.74 -7.36 5.80
CA LEU A 135 -14.64 -6.39 5.94
C LEU A 135 -14.11 -5.94 4.56
N GLN A 136 -14.03 -6.85 3.58
CA GLN A 136 -13.66 -6.50 2.21
C GLN A 136 -14.62 -5.45 1.60
N LYS A 137 -15.93 -5.62 1.80
CA LYS A 137 -16.94 -4.62 1.38
C LYS A 137 -16.73 -3.26 2.04
N ILE A 138 -16.47 -3.23 3.35
CA ILE A 138 -16.19 -1.97 4.07
C ILE A 138 -14.93 -1.30 3.51
N CYS A 139 -13.88 -2.06 3.21
CA CYS A 139 -12.65 -1.52 2.61
C CYS A 139 -12.93 -0.94 1.20
N VAL A 140 -13.75 -1.60 0.39
CA VAL A 140 -14.18 -1.09 -0.92
C VAL A 140 -15.00 0.19 -0.79
N GLU A 141 -15.99 0.22 0.10
CA GLU A 141 -16.81 1.41 0.38
C GLU A 141 -15.94 2.61 0.79
N LYS A 142 -14.88 2.35 1.55
CA LYS A 142 -13.91 3.35 1.95
C LYS A 142 -13.11 3.89 0.77
N ILE A 143 -12.63 3.04 -0.15
CA ILE A 143 -11.97 3.49 -1.39
C ILE A 143 -12.95 4.30 -2.25
N ASN A 144 -14.18 3.82 -2.43
CA ASN A 144 -15.22 4.51 -3.21
C ASN A 144 -15.53 5.91 -2.67
N SER A 145 -15.42 6.09 -1.35
CA SER A 145 -15.69 7.36 -0.66
C SER A 145 -14.45 8.25 -0.51
N ALA A 146 -13.26 7.78 -0.91
CA ALA A 146 -12.04 8.54 -0.80
C ALA A 146 -12.01 9.70 -1.81
N ASP A 147 -11.34 10.80 -1.44
CA ASP A 147 -11.10 11.89 -2.37
C ASP A 147 -10.27 11.38 -3.57
N LYS A 148 -10.72 11.69 -4.79
CA LYS A 148 -10.09 11.18 -6.02
C LYS A 148 -8.68 11.72 -6.22
N LYS A 149 -8.41 12.96 -5.79
CA LYS A 149 -7.06 13.56 -5.86
C LYS A 149 -6.12 12.88 -4.87
N TYR A 150 -6.62 12.53 -3.69
CA TYR A 150 -5.89 11.69 -2.74
C TYR A 150 -5.57 10.32 -3.34
N LEU A 151 -6.58 9.65 -3.91
CA LEU A 151 -6.44 8.29 -4.43
C LEU A 151 -5.44 8.18 -5.59
N ILE A 152 -5.52 9.06 -6.60
CA ILE A 152 -4.57 9.03 -7.74
C ILE A 152 -3.12 9.30 -7.32
N ASN A 153 -2.92 10.09 -6.27
CA ASN A 153 -1.60 10.39 -5.74
C ASN A 153 -1.14 9.40 -4.67
N HIS A 154 -1.95 8.40 -4.36
CA HIS A 154 -1.68 7.43 -3.32
C HIS A 154 -0.42 6.60 -3.64
N LYS A 155 0.48 6.44 -2.66
CA LYS A 155 1.77 5.75 -2.88
C LYS A 155 1.60 4.29 -3.27
N ASP A 156 0.59 3.64 -2.71
CA ASP A 156 0.26 2.23 -2.93
C ASP A 156 -0.90 2.09 -3.96
N LEU A 157 -1.12 3.08 -4.84
CA LEU A 157 -2.26 3.09 -5.78
C LEU A 157 -2.38 1.79 -6.58
N ARG A 158 -1.29 1.28 -7.15
CA ARG A 158 -1.29 0.01 -7.91
C ARG A 158 -1.90 -1.13 -7.11
N PHE A 159 -1.50 -1.28 -5.85
CA PHE A 159 -2.04 -2.30 -4.95
C PHE A 159 -3.54 -2.07 -4.68
N LEU A 160 -3.93 -0.81 -4.42
CA LEU A 160 -5.33 -0.44 -4.20
C LEU A 160 -6.20 -0.75 -5.43
N LEU A 161 -5.73 -0.49 -6.65
CA LEU A 161 -6.46 -0.78 -7.89
C LEU A 161 -6.73 -2.27 -8.05
N TYR A 162 -5.74 -3.13 -7.81
CA TYR A 162 -5.92 -4.57 -7.86
C TYR A 162 -6.94 -5.05 -6.83
N LYS A 163 -6.87 -4.53 -5.61
CA LYS A 163 -7.80 -4.91 -4.56
C LYS A 163 -9.21 -4.40 -4.78
N TRP A 164 -9.33 -3.20 -5.33
CA TRP A 164 -10.61 -2.65 -5.75
C TRP A 164 -11.21 -3.48 -6.89
N LYS A 165 -10.41 -3.91 -7.87
CA LYS A 165 -10.83 -4.83 -8.94
C LYS A 165 -11.31 -6.18 -8.38
N GLU A 166 -10.56 -6.74 -7.44
CA GLU A 166 -10.84 -8.05 -6.84
C GLU A 166 -12.14 -8.06 -6.02
N TRP A 167 -12.42 -7.00 -5.24
CA TRP A 167 -13.51 -7.01 -4.26
C TRP A 167 -14.68 -6.09 -4.57
N GLY A 168 -14.45 -4.99 -5.27
CA GLY A 168 -15.46 -3.95 -5.49
C GLY A 168 -16.23 -4.05 -6.80
N GLY A 169 -15.85 -5.00 -7.66
CA GLY A 169 -16.39 -5.11 -9.02
C GLY A 169 -15.81 -4.04 -9.96
N SER A 170 -16.13 -4.17 -11.25
CA SER A 170 -15.48 -3.39 -12.30
C SER A 170 -16.02 -1.97 -12.46
N LYS A 171 -17.30 -1.70 -12.16
CA LYS A 171 -17.96 -0.45 -12.56
C LYS A 171 -17.31 0.81 -11.98
N GLN A 172 -17.22 0.93 -10.66
CA GLN A 172 -16.68 2.13 -10.00
C GLN A 172 -15.18 2.31 -10.29
N LEU A 173 -14.45 1.20 -10.39
CA LEU A 173 -13.05 1.21 -10.80
C LEU A 173 -12.90 1.74 -12.23
N THR A 174 -13.69 1.25 -13.19
CA THR A 174 -13.67 1.71 -14.57
C THR A 174 -14.04 3.20 -14.66
N GLU A 175 -15.05 3.65 -13.93
CA GLU A 175 -15.42 5.07 -13.86
C GLU A 175 -14.27 5.93 -13.31
N PHE A 176 -13.58 5.47 -12.26
CA PHE A 176 -12.40 6.14 -11.72
C PHE A 176 -11.26 6.21 -12.75
N ILE A 177 -10.95 5.09 -13.40
CA ILE A 177 -9.88 5.03 -14.42
C ILE A 177 -10.21 5.96 -15.59
N ASN A 178 -11.42 5.95 -16.11
CA ASN A 178 -11.82 6.83 -17.20
C ASN A 178 -11.64 8.32 -16.83
N GLN A 179 -12.04 8.72 -15.63
CA GLN A 179 -11.82 10.09 -15.14
C GLN A 179 -10.34 10.45 -14.98
N VAL A 180 -9.51 9.50 -14.57
CA VAL A 180 -8.04 9.69 -14.52
C VAL A 180 -7.47 9.87 -15.92
N LEU A 181 -8.00 9.15 -16.91
CA LEU A 181 -7.57 9.23 -18.30
C LEU A 181 -8.03 10.51 -19.01
N GLU A 182 -8.99 11.27 -18.50
CA GLU A 182 -9.39 12.56 -19.09
C GLU A 182 -8.25 13.61 -19.02
N SER A 183 -7.40 13.56 -17.98
CA SER A 183 -6.35 14.55 -17.75
C SER A 183 -4.96 14.00 -18.09
N ASN A 184 -4.21 14.70 -18.95
CA ASN A 184 -2.82 14.33 -19.29
C ASN A 184 -1.94 14.16 -18.03
N LYS A 185 -2.06 15.08 -17.07
CA LYS A 185 -1.30 15.01 -15.82
C LYS A 185 -1.66 13.77 -15.01
N ASN A 186 -2.95 13.47 -14.89
CA ASN A 186 -3.40 12.31 -14.12
C ASN A 186 -3.05 10.99 -14.83
N THR A 187 -3.10 10.95 -16.16
CA THR A 187 -2.63 9.80 -16.95
C THR A 187 -1.15 9.53 -16.68
N ILE A 188 -0.28 10.55 -16.70
CA ILE A 188 1.14 10.40 -16.38
C ILE A 188 1.33 9.89 -14.95
N VAL A 189 0.57 10.43 -13.98
CA VAL A 189 0.64 9.98 -12.58
C VAL A 189 0.24 8.51 -12.49
N LEU A 190 -0.85 8.07 -13.14
CA LEU A 190 -1.26 6.68 -13.18
C LEU A 190 -0.15 5.79 -13.75
N VAL A 191 0.37 6.13 -14.93
CA VAL A 191 1.45 5.41 -15.62
C VAL A 191 2.68 5.28 -14.71
N SER A 192 3.06 6.34 -13.99
CA SER A 192 4.20 6.32 -13.08
C SER A 192 4.08 5.29 -11.95
N ARG A 193 2.85 4.86 -11.58
CA ARG A 193 2.63 3.86 -10.52
C ARG A 193 2.89 2.42 -10.96
N PHE A 194 3.09 2.18 -12.25
CA PHE A 194 3.40 0.88 -12.83
C PHE A 194 4.88 0.77 -13.24
N ILE A 195 5.76 1.58 -12.62
CA ILE A 195 7.20 1.45 -12.74
C ILE A 195 7.71 0.58 -11.58
N SER A 196 8.42 -0.49 -11.92
CA SER A 196 9.18 -1.30 -10.98
C SER A 196 10.63 -0.84 -10.90
N VAL A 197 11.23 -1.04 -9.74
CA VAL A 197 12.67 -0.86 -9.52
C VAL A 197 13.24 -2.23 -9.17
N SER A 198 14.14 -2.74 -10.00
CA SER A 198 15.00 -3.86 -9.65
C SER A 198 16.38 -3.36 -9.26
N GLU A 199 17.02 -4.06 -8.33
CA GLU A 199 18.44 -3.86 -8.02
C GLU A 199 19.23 -5.01 -8.61
N GLU A 200 20.17 -4.69 -9.49
CA GLU A 200 21.14 -5.64 -10.01
C GLU A 200 22.49 -5.40 -9.34
N ILE A 201 23.16 -6.49 -9.03
CA ILE A 201 24.47 -6.50 -8.38
C ILE A 201 25.49 -6.78 -9.47
N GLU A 202 26.28 -5.78 -9.84
CA GLU A 202 27.29 -5.90 -10.90
C GLU A 202 28.69 -5.65 -10.31
N PRO A 203 29.68 -6.53 -10.59
CA PRO A 203 31.06 -6.26 -10.22
C PRO A 203 31.66 -5.20 -11.16
N ARG A 204 32.15 -4.10 -10.59
CA ARG A 204 32.89 -3.05 -11.32
C ARG A 204 34.18 -2.74 -10.60
N ASN A 205 35.29 -2.81 -11.33
CA ASN A 205 36.64 -2.52 -10.81
C ASN A 205 37.01 -3.30 -9.53
N GLY A 206 36.49 -4.52 -9.36
CA GLY A 206 36.72 -5.33 -8.15
C GLY A 206 35.80 -5.00 -6.97
N GLU A 207 34.92 -4.01 -7.09
CA GLU A 207 33.89 -3.67 -6.12
C GLU A 207 32.50 -4.15 -6.56
N ILE A 208 31.63 -4.38 -5.59
CA ILE A 208 30.23 -4.75 -5.84
C ILE A 208 29.40 -3.47 -5.90
N GLU A 209 28.95 -3.09 -7.10
CA GLU A 209 28.01 -1.98 -7.29
C GLU A 209 26.56 -2.49 -7.32
N ARG A 210 25.64 -1.74 -6.70
CA ARG A 210 24.20 -1.96 -6.81
C ARG A 210 23.61 -0.97 -7.79
N ILE A 211 23.18 -1.45 -8.94
CA ILE A 211 22.59 -0.63 -10.00
C ILE A 211 21.07 -0.78 -9.94
N LYS A 212 20.37 0.35 -9.84
CA LYS A 212 18.91 0.36 -9.94
C LYS A 212 18.50 0.38 -11.40
N LYS A 213 17.76 -0.63 -11.83
CA LYS A 213 17.13 -0.67 -13.15
C LYS A 213 15.64 -0.40 -12.99
N LEU A 214 15.13 0.51 -13.82
CA LEU A 214 13.72 0.81 -13.90
C LEU A 214 13.10 0.00 -15.04
N GLN A 215 11.98 -0.65 -14.75
CA GLN A 215 11.21 -1.38 -15.74
C GLN A 215 9.75 -0.99 -15.66
N TYR A 216 9.11 -0.86 -16.82
CA TYR A 216 7.68 -0.63 -16.90
C TYR A 216 6.89 -1.95 -16.88
N LEU A 217 5.80 -1.98 -16.12
CA LEU A 217 4.96 -3.17 -15.91
C LEU A 217 3.74 -3.15 -16.83
N TYR A 218 3.95 -3.38 -18.14
CA TYR A 218 2.88 -3.31 -19.15
C TYR A 218 1.72 -4.26 -18.87
N LYS A 219 2.04 -5.52 -18.52
CA LYS A 219 1.02 -6.53 -18.21
C LYS A 219 0.12 -6.08 -17.07
N GLU A 220 0.70 -5.50 -16.02
CA GLU A 220 -0.08 -5.03 -14.88
C GLU A 220 -0.91 -3.79 -15.22
N LEU A 221 -0.39 -2.86 -16.01
CA LEU A 221 -1.19 -1.70 -16.43
C LEU A 221 -2.35 -2.12 -17.35
N SER A 222 -2.11 -3.12 -18.23
CA SER A 222 -3.14 -3.62 -19.17
C SER A 222 -4.37 -4.23 -18.49
N ASP A 223 -4.26 -4.56 -17.21
CA ASP A 223 -5.41 -4.99 -16.40
C ASP A 223 -6.46 -3.89 -16.17
N PHE A 224 -6.11 -2.63 -16.44
CA PHE A 224 -6.94 -1.45 -16.14
C PHE A 224 -7.19 -0.55 -17.34
N VAL A 225 -6.30 -0.52 -18.33
CA VAL A 225 -6.37 0.39 -19.49
C VAL A 225 -5.95 -0.30 -20.78
N ASN A 226 -6.37 0.26 -21.92
CA ASN A 226 -5.82 -0.11 -23.22
C ASN A 226 -4.45 0.55 -23.40
N LEU A 227 -3.41 -0.25 -23.62
CA LEU A 227 -2.04 0.25 -23.70
C LEU A 227 -1.77 1.10 -24.95
N GLU A 228 -2.43 0.83 -26.08
CA GLU A 228 -2.24 1.63 -27.31
C GLU A 228 -2.84 3.03 -27.15
N ASP A 229 -3.96 3.15 -26.43
CA ASP A 229 -4.56 4.44 -26.12
C ASP A 229 -3.64 5.27 -25.21
N ILE A 230 -3.02 4.63 -24.21
CA ILE A 230 -2.02 5.27 -23.35
C ILE A 230 -0.81 5.72 -24.16
N LYS A 231 -0.26 4.83 -24.99
CA LYS A 231 0.89 5.13 -25.84
C LYS A 231 0.61 6.33 -26.74
N THR A 232 -0.50 6.31 -27.49
CA THR A 232 -0.96 7.42 -28.34
C THR A 232 -1.01 8.74 -27.55
N LYS A 233 -1.61 8.70 -26.37
CA LYS A 233 -1.73 9.88 -25.51
C LYS A 233 -0.38 10.40 -25.01
N LEU A 234 0.55 9.51 -24.66
CA LEU A 234 1.90 9.91 -24.23
C LEU A 234 2.74 10.49 -25.39
N ASP A 235 2.58 9.96 -26.60
CA ASP A 235 3.20 10.52 -27.81
C ASP A 235 2.66 11.94 -28.10
N GLU A 236 1.34 12.15 -27.96
CA GLU A 236 0.73 13.48 -28.07
C GLU A 236 1.26 14.45 -27.01
N ILE A 237 1.41 14.01 -25.76
CA ILE A 237 2.00 14.81 -24.68
C ILE A 237 3.42 15.24 -25.05
N LYS A 238 4.24 14.29 -25.52
CA LYS A 238 5.62 14.54 -25.93
C LYS A 238 5.72 15.55 -27.07
N LYS A 239 4.80 15.49 -28.04
CA LYS A 239 4.80 16.36 -29.23
C LYS A 239 4.22 17.75 -28.97
N PHE A 240 3.13 17.84 -28.22
CA PHE A 240 2.32 19.06 -28.14
C PHE A 240 2.37 19.76 -26.78
N TYR A 241 2.88 19.12 -25.73
CA TYR A 241 2.91 19.67 -24.36
C TYR A 241 4.34 19.67 -23.80
N PRO A 242 5.27 20.44 -24.37
CA PRO A 242 6.70 20.35 -24.06
C PRO A 242 7.00 20.59 -22.58
N LYS A 243 6.36 21.56 -21.92
CA LYS A 243 6.55 21.79 -20.47
C LYS A 243 6.17 20.56 -19.63
N LEU A 244 5.01 19.98 -19.91
CA LEU A 244 4.52 18.80 -19.18
C LEU A 244 5.39 17.56 -19.48
N TYR A 245 5.85 17.42 -20.73
CA TYR A 245 6.80 16.38 -21.11
C TYR A 245 8.12 16.53 -20.35
N GLU A 246 8.71 17.72 -20.30
CA GLU A 246 9.97 17.97 -19.58
C GLU A 246 9.85 17.64 -18.08
N GLU A 247 8.74 18.05 -17.44
CA GLU A 247 8.47 17.73 -16.02
C GLU A 247 8.38 16.22 -15.74
N HIS A 248 8.00 15.43 -16.74
CA HIS A 248 7.71 14.00 -16.59
C HIS A 248 8.48 13.10 -17.57
N ARG A 249 9.59 13.60 -18.13
CA ARG A 249 10.32 12.98 -19.25
C ARG A 249 10.67 11.53 -18.96
N ASN A 250 11.20 11.25 -17.77
CA ASN A 250 11.64 9.92 -17.37
C ASN A 250 10.52 8.89 -17.41
N THR A 251 9.33 9.24 -16.92
CA THR A 251 8.16 8.34 -16.94
C THR A 251 7.68 8.08 -18.36
N ILE A 252 7.57 9.15 -19.15
CA ILE A 252 7.05 9.09 -20.53
C ILE A 252 8.00 8.29 -21.42
N ASP A 253 9.30 8.62 -21.41
CA ASP A 253 10.27 7.94 -22.25
C ASP A 253 10.49 6.48 -21.82
N LEU A 254 10.41 6.16 -20.52
CA LEU A 254 10.50 4.78 -20.03
C LEU A 254 9.35 3.93 -20.59
N PHE A 255 8.12 4.48 -20.60
CA PHE A 255 6.97 3.81 -21.20
C PHE A 255 7.15 3.65 -22.71
N LEU A 256 7.43 4.73 -23.45
CA LEU A 256 7.45 4.66 -24.92
C LEU A 256 8.55 3.72 -25.42
N LYS A 257 9.77 3.81 -24.87
CA LYS A 257 10.90 2.94 -25.25
C LYS A 257 10.67 1.48 -24.88
N GLY A 258 9.99 1.21 -23.77
CA GLY A 258 9.73 -0.17 -23.35
C GLY A 258 8.57 -0.80 -24.12
N TYR A 259 7.60 0.00 -24.57
CA TYR A 259 6.47 -0.44 -25.37
C TYR A 259 6.95 -0.97 -26.73
N GLU A 260 7.81 -0.21 -27.43
CA GLU A 260 8.42 -0.62 -28.70
C GLU A 260 9.17 -1.96 -28.60
N LYS A 261 9.78 -2.28 -27.46
CA LYS A 261 10.52 -3.54 -27.25
C LYS A 261 9.64 -4.73 -26.87
N SER A 262 8.46 -4.47 -26.32
CA SER A 262 7.60 -5.52 -25.74
C SER A 262 6.53 -6.01 -26.72
N PHE A 263 6.28 -5.27 -27.81
CA PHE A 263 5.21 -5.53 -28.78
C PHE A 263 5.71 -5.54 -30.24
N VAL A 264 7.03 -5.57 -30.46
CA VAL A 264 7.70 -5.82 -31.75
C VAL A 264 8.31 -7.22 -31.74
#